data_AF-A0A2R6NFV2-F1
#
_entry.id   AF-A0A2R6NFV2-F1
#
_cell.length_a   1.000
_cell.length_b   1.000
_cell.length_c   1.000
_cell.angle_alpha   90.00
_cell.angle_beta   90.00
_cell.angle_gamma   90.00
#
_symmetry.space_group_name_H-M   'P 1'
#
loop_
_entity.id
_entity.type
_entity.pdbx_description
1 polymer ?
#
loop_
_entity_poly.entity_id
_entity_poly.type
_entity_poly.pdbx_seq_one_letter_code
_entity_poly.pdbx_strand_id
1 'polypeptide(L)'
;MESKRSKISIPDGPPKEWGPPNKEAAKDDLWRKACVEALLQHGKAAMTIEFHTIPLYLYAAYSIIRDNGGAGTKARYAILGIVEQEMLHLSLCGNIVRALGGFQPLYDQEFVPKYDDETKLLYDEISLDLEPAEKSLLDTFIKIESPYEAPHKDLKPEVDISDEALGFAKFTTVVGKKYKSIGDFYKVFEQGLKIIYGWYPDILSNNPDVQFSSEDFFGDNMTVVKDLETALKAMTTIVDQGEGSVGNPDSHYHVFLDLYKKRDTWDCYPVGKNPTTESFKDNDYIYRVGFLLLRYPKTLLIRAILFPQLSLAFDAAYCYLLRTIDMCWETPKDSKGNPRQLTYEDKIRRQYLMRNIHAIMMDLLTPIADILVQQPFNDTQNASPCFDFYHLPQDSKVSQEQGLFDGITEELKKAMETSGGRAGGHKSKLEAILYSASQLPPNPPPSTTTRSGRVADETTHTSTKI
;
A
#
# COMPACT_ATOMS: atom_id res chain seq x y z
N MET A 1 30.26 22.65 -34.59
CA MET A 1 30.87 22.10 -33.36
C MET A 1 29.73 21.73 -32.43
N GLU A 2 29.17 20.54 -32.61
CA GLU A 2 28.10 19.99 -31.78
C GLU A 2 28.71 18.84 -30.96
N SER A 3 28.57 18.92 -29.63
CA SER A 3 29.13 17.93 -28.72
C SER A 3 28.33 16.64 -28.85
N LYS A 4 28.95 15.60 -29.39
CA LYS A 4 28.46 14.22 -29.32
C LYS A 4 28.46 13.80 -27.85
N ARG A 5 27.32 13.91 -27.16
CA ARG A 5 27.03 13.09 -25.98
C ARG A 5 26.84 11.66 -26.47
N SER A 6 27.81 10.80 -26.21
CA SER A 6 27.67 9.36 -26.43
C SER A 6 26.52 8.85 -25.56
N LYS A 7 25.38 8.51 -26.18
CA LYS A 7 24.38 7.64 -25.59
C LYS A 7 25.04 6.27 -25.41
N ILE A 8 25.42 5.95 -24.18
CA ILE A 8 25.81 4.59 -23.80
C ILE A 8 24.49 3.81 -23.69
N SER A 9 24.22 2.95 -24.67
CA SER A 9 23.13 1.98 -24.61
C SER A 9 23.52 0.87 -23.64
N ILE A 10 22.76 0.74 -22.55
CA ILE A 10 22.85 -0.37 -21.60
C ILE A 10 22.21 -1.60 -22.31
N PRO A 11 22.89 -2.76 -22.38
CA PRO A 11 22.36 -3.94 -23.04
C PRO A 11 21.14 -4.53 -22.30
N ASP A 12 20.23 -5.16 -23.05
CA ASP A 12 19.08 -5.91 -22.54
C ASP A 12 19.56 -7.16 -21.76
N GLY A 13 19.31 -7.19 -20.45
CA GLY A 13 19.51 -8.33 -19.54
C GLY A 13 20.43 -8.02 -18.34
N PRO A 14 20.19 -8.57 -17.14
CA PRO A 14 19.64 -9.90 -16.88
C PRO A 14 18.13 -9.89 -16.54
N PRO A 15 17.39 -10.96 -16.94
CA PRO A 15 17.65 -12.18 -16.21
C PRO A 15 17.68 -13.52 -17.03
N LYS A 16 18.77 -14.28 -16.77
CA LYS A 16 18.85 -15.76 -16.57
C LYS A 16 19.65 -16.19 -15.32
N GLU A 17 19.66 -15.50 -14.15
CA GLU A 17 18.95 -14.30 -13.70
C GLU A 17 19.80 -13.38 -12.80
N TRP A 18 20.84 -13.87 -12.12
CA TRP A 18 21.60 -13.06 -11.14
C TRP A 18 23.11 -13.30 -11.14
N GLY A 19 23.61 -14.06 -12.12
CA GLY A 19 25.03 -14.33 -12.30
C GLY A 19 25.38 -14.33 -13.79
N PRO A 20 26.60 -13.92 -14.18
CA PRO A 20 26.99 -13.90 -15.56
C PRO A 20 27.14 -15.33 -16.11
N PRO A 21 26.91 -15.54 -17.42
CA PRO A 21 27.03 -16.86 -18.04
C PRO A 21 28.46 -17.46 -17.97
N ASN A 22 29.49 -16.67 -17.60
CA ASN A 22 30.86 -17.15 -17.40
C ASN A 22 31.61 -16.40 -16.26
N LYS A 23 32.78 -16.95 -15.85
CA LYS A 23 33.64 -16.41 -14.77
C LYS A 23 34.31 -15.06 -15.10
N GLU A 24 34.37 -14.65 -16.37
CA GLU A 24 35.00 -13.39 -16.78
C GLU A 24 34.03 -12.22 -16.67
N ALA A 25 32.79 -12.38 -17.13
CA ALA A 25 31.73 -11.39 -16.95
C ALA A 25 31.38 -11.19 -15.46
N ALA A 26 31.68 -12.17 -14.59
CA ALA A 26 31.60 -12.02 -13.13
C ALA A 26 32.56 -10.97 -12.58
N LYS A 27 33.58 -10.57 -13.33
CA LYS A 27 34.56 -9.55 -12.93
C LYS A 27 34.27 -8.18 -13.54
N ASP A 28 33.26 -8.06 -14.41
CA ASP A 28 32.85 -6.79 -15.00
C ASP A 28 31.97 -6.00 -14.01
N ASP A 29 32.47 -4.84 -13.60
CA ASP A 29 31.76 -3.95 -12.67
C ASP A 29 30.47 -3.36 -13.27
N LEU A 30 30.40 -3.18 -14.59
CA LEU A 30 29.18 -2.70 -15.26
C LEU A 30 28.07 -3.73 -15.17
N TRP A 31 28.39 -5.01 -15.41
CA TRP A 31 27.44 -6.11 -15.29
C TRP A 31 26.92 -6.27 -13.87
N ARG A 32 27.82 -6.22 -12.87
CA ARG A 32 27.44 -6.31 -11.46
C ARG A 32 26.50 -5.18 -11.04
N LYS A 33 26.74 -3.95 -11.51
CA LYS A 33 25.83 -2.82 -11.29
C LYS A 33 24.46 -3.03 -11.93
N ALA A 34 24.40 -3.59 -13.13
CA ALA A 34 23.12 -3.95 -13.76
C ALA A 34 22.35 -5.00 -12.94
N CYS A 35 23.05 -5.97 -12.35
CA CYS A 35 22.43 -6.95 -11.45
C CYS A 35 21.90 -6.29 -10.16
N VAL A 36 22.60 -5.30 -9.60
CA VAL A 36 22.11 -4.52 -8.45
C VAL A 36 20.82 -3.77 -8.79
N GLU A 37 20.75 -3.16 -9.98
CA GLU A 37 19.51 -2.53 -10.45
C GLU A 37 18.39 -3.55 -10.61
N ALA A 38 18.66 -4.72 -11.21
CA ALA A 38 17.67 -5.79 -11.34
C ALA A 38 17.16 -6.30 -9.98
N LEU A 39 18.05 -6.45 -8.99
CA LEU A 39 17.70 -6.77 -7.60
C LEU A 39 16.79 -5.72 -6.98
N LEU A 40 17.10 -4.44 -7.18
CA LEU A 40 16.27 -3.34 -6.70
C LEU A 40 14.88 -3.36 -7.35
N GLN A 41 14.79 -3.60 -8.66
CA GLN A 41 13.51 -3.75 -9.36
C GLN A 41 12.74 -4.97 -8.86
N HIS A 42 13.41 -6.07 -8.51
CA HIS A 42 12.78 -7.23 -7.89
C HIS A 42 12.19 -6.87 -6.52
N GLY A 43 12.92 -6.12 -5.68
CA GLY A 43 12.40 -5.62 -4.41
C GLY A 43 11.18 -4.69 -4.56
N LYS A 44 11.17 -3.86 -5.61
CA LYS A 44 10.00 -3.03 -5.96
C LYS A 44 8.82 -3.86 -6.42
N ALA A 45 9.05 -4.90 -7.21
CA ALA A 45 8.02 -5.86 -7.60
C ALA A 45 7.46 -6.62 -6.38
N ALA A 46 8.29 -6.90 -5.37
CA ALA A 46 7.85 -7.48 -4.10
C ALA A 46 6.87 -6.53 -3.42
N MET A 47 7.22 -5.24 -3.27
CA MET A 47 6.29 -4.23 -2.77
C MET A 47 4.99 -4.17 -3.58
N THR A 48 5.05 -4.31 -4.92
CA THR A 48 3.85 -4.34 -5.75
C THR A 48 2.94 -5.54 -5.41
N ILE A 49 3.49 -6.74 -5.24
CA ILE A 49 2.72 -7.94 -4.88
C ILE A 49 1.99 -7.73 -3.55
N GLU A 50 2.73 -7.42 -2.49
CA GLU A 50 2.16 -7.19 -1.15
C GLU A 50 1.19 -6.00 -1.11
N PHE A 51 1.35 -5.02 -2.00
CA PHE A 51 0.45 -3.87 -2.04
C PHE A 51 -0.88 -4.19 -2.74
N HIS A 52 -0.91 -5.10 -3.71
CA HIS A 52 -2.15 -5.50 -4.39
C HIS A 52 -3.07 -6.36 -3.50
N THR A 53 -2.52 -7.10 -2.53
CA THR A 53 -3.31 -7.93 -1.62
C THR A 53 -4.03 -7.09 -0.56
N ILE A 54 -3.44 -5.96 -0.13
CA ILE A 54 -4.00 -5.12 0.94
C ILE A 54 -5.40 -4.56 0.62
N PRO A 55 -5.63 -3.76 -0.45
CA PRO A 55 -6.98 -3.26 -0.76
C PRO A 55 -7.95 -4.39 -1.10
N LEU A 56 -7.47 -5.46 -1.75
CA LEU A 56 -8.26 -6.64 -2.09
C LEU A 56 -8.88 -7.30 -0.83
N TYR A 57 -8.06 -7.53 0.19
CA TYR A 57 -8.49 -8.14 1.45
C TYR A 57 -9.30 -7.17 2.31
N LEU A 58 -8.94 -5.88 2.32
CA LEU A 58 -9.72 -4.84 2.99
C LEU A 58 -11.12 -4.72 2.41
N TYR A 59 -11.26 -4.72 1.09
CA TYR A 59 -12.54 -4.65 0.40
C TYR A 59 -13.46 -5.80 0.82
N ALA A 60 -12.94 -7.03 0.80
CA ALA A 60 -13.64 -8.21 1.30
C ALA A 60 -14.05 -8.05 2.77
N ALA A 61 -13.12 -7.62 3.65
CA ALA A 61 -13.40 -7.40 5.07
C ALA A 61 -14.47 -6.32 5.32
N TYR A 62 -14.51 -5.25 4.52
CA TYR A 62 -15.52 -4.21 4.62
C TYR A 62 -16.89 -4.68 4.13
N SER A 63 -16.95 -5.64 3.21
CA SER A 63 -18.22 -6.20 2.74
C SER A 63 -18.95 -7.05 3.80
N ILE A 64 -18.24 -7.61 4.79
CA ILE A 64 -18.85 -8.52 5.78
C ILE A 64 -19.72 -7.75 6.77
N ILE A 65 -20.97 -8.19 6.94
CA ILE A 65 -21.90 -7.61 7.93
C ILE A 65 -21.49 -8.04 9.33
N ARG A 66 -21.36 -7.06 10.23
CA ARG A 66 -21.05 -7.31 11.64
C ARG A 66 -22.30 -7.80 12.37
N ASP A 67 -22.13 -8.89 13.12
CA ASP A 67 -23.16 -9.62 13.84
C ASP A 67 -22.89 -9.67 15.36
N ASN A 68 -22.37 -8.56 15.91
CA ASN A 68 -22.12 -8.37 17.35
C ASN A 68 -21.26 -9.49 18.01
N GLY A 69 -20.20 -9.92 17.34
CA GLY A 69 -19.28 -10.96 17.84
C GLY A 69 -19.60 -12.39 17.36
N GLY A 70 -20.58 -12.54 16.47
CA GLY A 70 -20.89 -13.79 15.79
C GLY A 70 -19.86 -14.19 14.72
N ALA A 71 -20.30 -15.00 13.75
CA ALA A 71 -19.44 -15.56 12.71
C ALA A 71 -18.91 -14.49 11.75
N GLY A 72 -19.75 -13.54 11.31
CA GLY A 72 -19.33 -12.46 10.41
C GLY A 72 -18.30 -11.55 11.06
N THR A 73 -18.50 -11.21 12.33
CA THR A 73 -17.53 -10.41 13.09
C THR A 73 -16.18 -11.12 13.20
N LYS A 74 -16.17 -12.43 13.48
CA LYS A 74 -14.94 -13.24 13.55
C LYS A 74 -14.25 -13.38 12.20
N ALA A 75 -15.01 -13.62 11.13
CA ALA A 75 -14.49 -13.71 9.77
C ALA A 75 -13.81 -12.39 9.36
N ARG A 76 -14.48 -11.26 9.62
CA ARG A 76 -13.92 -9.93 9.38
C ARG A 76 -12.63 -9.70 10.15
N TYR A 77 -12.57 -10.06 11.44
CA TYR A 77 -11.34 -9.91 12.22
C TYR A 77 -10.20 -10.81 11.72
N ALA A 78 -10.49 -12.03 11.27
CA ALA A 78 -9.48 -12.90 10.69
C ALA A 78 -8.85 -12.29 9.42
N ILE A 79 -9.68 -11.77 8.50
CA ILE A 79 -9.20 -11.10 7.29
C ILE A 79 -8.41 -9.83 7.63
N LEU A 80 -8.88 -9.03 8.60
CA LEU A 80 -8.13 -7.84 9.03
C LEU A 80 -6.78 -8.17 9.69
N GLY A 81 -6.66 -9.31 10.38
CA GLY A 81 -5.39 -9.79 10.90
C GLY A 81 -4.41 -10.15 9.78
N ILE A 82 -4.90 -10.73 8.68
CA ILE A 82 -4.10 -10.98 7.47
C ILE A 82 -3.67 -9.64 6.84
N VAL A 83 -4.59 -8.69 6.69
CA VAL A 83 -4.27 -7.34 6.16
C VAL A 83 -3.15 -6.67 6.97
N GLU A 84 -3.15 -6.80 8.30
CA GLU A 84 -2.08 -6.27 9.14
C GLU A 84 -0.72 -6.94 8.82
N GLN A 85 -0.71 -8.24 8.54
CA GLN A 85 0.49 -8.97 8.12
C GLN A 85 0.95 -8.56 6.72
N GLU A 86 0.04 -8.38 5.75
CA GLU A 86 0.37 -7.86 4.42
C GLU A 86 0.97 -6.43 4.48
N MET A 87 0.49 -5.59 5.40
CA MET A 87 1.10 -4.27 5.66
C MET A 87 2.49 -4.38 6.27
N LEU A 88 2.72 -5.37 7.14
CA LEU A 88 4.06 -5.72 7.61
C LEU A 88 4.94 -6.17 6.43
N HIS A 89 4.44 -7.01 5.52
CA HIS A 89 5.19 -7.51 4.37
C HIS A 89 5.61 -6.38 3.43
N LEU A 90 4.67 -5.50 3.06
CA LEU A 90 4.97 -4.29 2.29
C LEU A 90 6.03 -3.44 2.99
N SER A 91 5.95 -3.32 4.32
CA SER A 91 6.92 -2.54 5.09
C SER A 91 8.32 -3.16 5.09
N LEU A 92 8.42 -4.50 5.22
CA LEU A 92 9.66 -5.26 5.15
C LEU A 92 10.28 -5.19 3.75
N CYS A 93 9.48 -5.29 2.70
CA CYS A 93 9.91 -5.07 1.31
C CYS A 93 10.48 -3.66 1.11
N GLY A 94 9.78 -2.65 1.64
CA GLY A 94 10.27 -1.27 1.67
C GLY A 94 11.62 -1.15 2.39
N ASN A 95 11.78 -1.78 3.55
CA ASN A 95 13.06 -1.80 4.28
C ASN A 95 14.20 -2.41 3.45
N ILE A 96 13.95 -3.54 2.76
CA ILE A 96 14.94 -4.17 1.86
C ILE A 96 15.30 -3.22 0.70
N VAL A 97 14.31 -2.59 0.07
CA VAL A 97 14.50 -1.61 -1.01
C VAL A 97 15.35 -0.41 -0.53
N ARG A 98 15.09 0.10 0.68
CA ARG A 98 15.87 1.19 1.29
C ARG A 98 17.30 0.75 1.61
N ALA A 99 17.49 -0.46 2.14
CA ALA A 99 18.78 -1.06 2.44
C ALA A 99 19.67 -1.21 1.19
N LEU A 100 19.07 -1.54 0.04
CA LEU A 100 19.72 -1.59 -1.27
C LEU A 100 20.02 -0.21 -1.87
N GLY A 101 19.66 0.87 -1.16
CA GLY A 101 19.88 2.26 -1.59
C GLY A 101 18.77 2.83 -2.48
N GLY A 102 17.72 2.07 -2.77
CA GLY A 102 16.61 2.51 -3.63
C GLY A 102 15.43 3.11 -2.86
N PHE A 103 14.43 3.59 -3.59
CA PHE A 103 13.18 4.15 -3.06
C PHE A 103 12.04 3.84 -4.04
N GLN A 104 10.86 3.54 -3.50
CA GLN A 104 9.65 3.32 -4.27
C GLN A 104 8.49 4.06 -3.57
N PRO A 105 8.01 5.18 -4.13
CA PRO A 105 6.83 5.84 -3.58
C PRO A 105 5.60 4.95 -3.76
N LEU A 106 4.77 4.89 -2.72
CA LEU A 106 3.44 4.28 -2.74
C LEU A 106 2.40 5.24 -3.33
N TYR A 107 2.50 6.54 -3.01
CA TYR A 107 1.64 7.57 -3.60
C TYR A 107 2.16 7.98 -4.98
N ASP A 108 2.00 7.07 -5.93
CA ASP A 108 2.33 7.25 -7.34
C ASP A 108 1.21 6.62 -8.18
N GLN A 109 0.64 7.38 -9.13
CA GLN A 109 -0.49 6.94 -9.95
C GLN A 109 -0.17 5.67 -10.78
N GLU A 110 1.10 5.44 -11.11
CA GLU A 110 1.54 4.24 -11.82
C GLU A 110 1.77 3.05 -10.88
N PHE A 111 1.95 3.28 -9.58
CA PHE A 111 2.24 2.25 -8.58
C PHE A 111 1.04 1.84 -7.73
N VAL A 112 0.10 2.76 -7.47
CA VAL A 112 -1.14 2.45 -6.74
C VAL A 112 -1.90 1.35 -7.51
N PRO A 113 -2.29 0.24 -6.84
CA PRO A 113 -3.03 -0.84 -7.46
C PRO A 113 -4.28 -0.35 -8.17
N LYS A 114 -4.52 -0.89 -9.36
CA LYS A 114 -5.76 -0.73 -10.10
C LYS A 114 -6.45 -2.09 -10.11
N TYR A 115 -7.77 -2.08 -9.99
CA TYR A 115 -8.57 -3.29 -10.00
C TYR A 115 -9.52 -3.22 -11.19
N ASP A 116 -9.11 -3.86 -12.27
CA ASP A 116 -9.85 -4.00 -13.51
C ASP A 116 -9.79 -5.45 -14.01
N ASP A 117 -10.58 -5.77 -15.03
CA ASP A 117 -10.65 -7.14 -15.57
C ASP A 117 -9.31 -7.62 -16.18
N GLU A 118 -8.33 -6.73 -16.37
CA GLU A 118 -7.01 -7.07 -16.91
C GLU A 118 -5.98 -7.34 -15.80
N THR A 119 -6.22 -6.87 -14.58
CA THR A 119 -5.27 -6.94 -13.47
C THR A 119 -5.18 -8.36 -12.92
N LYS A 120 -3.99 -8.95 -13.07
CA LYS A 120 -3.72 -10.36 -12.77
C LYS A 120 -2.43 -10.54 -11.97
N LEU A 121 -2.34 -11.65 -11.24
CA LEU A 121 -1.20 -12.00 -10.40
C LEU A 121 -0.67 -13.41 -10.73
N LEU A 122 0.66 -13.57 -10.59
CA LEU A 122 1.42 -14.81 -10.76
C LEU A 122 1.30 -15.41 -12.18
N TYR A 123 2.01 -16.52 -12.37
CA TYR A 123 2.00 -17.32 -13.61
C TYR A 123 0.59 -17.79 -13.98
N ASP A 124 -0.23 -18.12 -13.00
CA ASP A 124 -1.59 -18.63 -13.20
C ASP A 124 -2.61 -17.54 -13.59
N GLU A 125 -2.17 -16.29 -13.75
CA GLU A 125 -3.00 -15.16 -14.17
C GLU A 125 -4.25 -14.98 -13.29
N ILE A 126 -4.05 -15.07 -11.97
CA ILE A 126 -5.10 -14.95 -10.95
C ILE A 126 -5.70 -13.54 -11.03
N SER A 127 -6.99 -13.43 -11.34
CA SER A 127 -7.71 -12.14 -11.38
C SER A 127 -7.74 -11.47 -10.02
N LEU A 128 -7.39 -10.18 -9.98
CA LEU A 128 -7.44 -9.35 -8.79
C LEU A 128 -8.65 -8.42 -8.88
N ASP A 129 -9.80 -8.93 -8.45
CA ASP A 129 -11.06 -8.20 -8.47
C ASP A 129 -11.52 -7.85 -7.05
N LEU A 130 -11.88 -6.58 -6.83
CA LEU A 130 -12.55 -6.15 -5.60
C LEU A 130 -13.98 -6.68 -5.62
N GLU A 131 -14.27 -7.66 -4.77
CA GLU A 131 -15.58 -8.30 -4.67
C GLU A 131 -16.01 -8.49 -3.19
N PRO A 132 -17.31 -8.68 -2.89
CA PRO A 132 -17.71 -9.08 -1.55
C PRO A 132 -17.03 -10.39 -1.15
N ALA A 133 -16.88 -10.62 0.16
CA ALA A 133 -16.27 -11.82 0.75
C ALA A 133 -17.13 -13.07 0.55
N GLU A 134 -17.35 -13.43 -0.71
CA GLU A 134 -18.06 -14.58 -1.22
C GLU A 134 -17.10 -15.75 -1.43
N LYS A 135 -17.67 -16.93 -1.67
CA LYS A 135 -16.88 -18.16 -1.84
C LYS A 135 -15.89 -18.09 -3.01
N SER A 136 -16.26 -17.42 -4.11
CA SER A 136 -15.39 -17.19 -5.27
C SER A 136 -14.17 -16.35 -4.92
N LEU A 137 -14.35 -15.26 -4.17
CA LEU A 137 -13.25 -14.39 -3.79
C LEU A 137 -12.32 -15.07 -2.77
N LEU A 138 -12.88 -15.83 -1.82
CA LEU A 138 -12.07 -16.63 -0.89
C LEU A 138 -11.25 -17.71 -1.63
N ASP A 139 -11.78 -18.30 -2.71
CA ASP A 139 -11.02 -19.20 -3.59
C ASP A 139 -9.85 -18.49 -4.26
N THR A 140 -10.05 -17.25 -4.73
CA THR A 140 -8.97 -16.39 -5.24
C THR A 140 -7.91 -16.14 -4.17
N PHE A 141 -8.29 -15.84 -2.92
CA PHE A 141 -7.34 -15.61 -1.83
C PHE A 141 -6.53 -16.87 -1.52
N ILE A 142 -7.17 -18.03 -1.50
CA ILE A 142 -6.49 -19.32 -1.35
C ILE A 142 -5.46 -19.51 -2.47
N LYS A 143 -5.78 -19.18 -3.73
CA LYS A 143 -4.84 -19.31 -4.85
C LYS A 143 -3.64 -18.38 -4.74
N ILE A 144 -3.87 -17.13 -4.29
CA ILE A 144 -2.79 -16.15 -4.08
C ILE A 144 -1.79 -16.69 -3.03
N GLU A 145 -2.32 -17.21 -1.92
CA GLU A 145 -1.52 -17.69 -0.78
C GLU A 145 -1.09 -19.16 -0.88
N SER A 146 -1.42 -19.85 -1.97
CA SER A 146 -1.12 -21.28 -2.10
C SER A 146 0.37 -21.51 -2.27
N PRO A 147 0.98 -22.43 -1.49
CA PRO A 147 2.35 -22.84 -1.74
C PRO A 147 2.46 -23.52 -3.11
N TYR A 148 3.58 -23.32 -3.81
CA TYR A 148 3.82 -24.07 -5.04
C TYR A 148 4.10 -25.56 -4.76
N GLU A 149 3.22 -26.44 -5.22
CA GLU A 149 3.50 -27.86 -5.36
C GLU A 149 4.04 -28.15 -6.76
N ALA A 150 5.31 -28.54 -6.86
CA ALA A 150 5.87 -28.98 -8.13
C ALA A 150 5.12 -30.23 -8.64
N PRO A 151 4.76 -30.32 -9.94
CA PRO A 151 4.19 -31.54 -10.47
C PRO A 151 5.15 -32.71 -10.25
N HIS A 152 4.56 -33.88 -9.97
CA HIS A 152 5.31 -35.13 -9.72
C HIS A 152 6.36 -35.35 -10.82
N LYS A 153 7.57 -35.79 -10.45
CA LYS A 153 8.75 -35.89 -11.35
C LYS A 153 8.54 -36.71 -12.64
N ASP A 154 7.46 -37.48 -12.71
CA ASP A 154 7.08 -38.29 -13.88
C ASP A 154 6.28 -37.50 -14.93
N LEU A 155 5.83 -36.29 -14.60
CA LEU A 155 5.20 -35.34 -15.51
C LEU A 155 6.24 -34.28 -15.85
N LYS A 156 7.03 -34.52 -16.91
CA LYS A 156 7.89 -33.49 -17.49
C LYS A 156 7.01 -32.36 -18.04
N PRO A 157 7.10 -31.13 -17.53
CA PRO A 157 6.53 -29.99 -18.25
C PRO A 157 7.42 -29.73 -19.46
N GLU A 158 6.89 -29.87 -20.67
CA GLU A 158 7.47 -29.21 -21.84
C GLU A 158 7.26 -27.70 -21.65
N VAL A 159 8.33 -26.98 -21.31
CA VAL A 159 8.31 -25.52 -21.38
C VAL A 159 9.50 -25.07 -22.22
N ASP A 160 9.16 -24.58 -23.41
CA ASP A 160 10.02 -23.76 -24.26
C ASP A 160 10.02 -22.35 -23.65
N ILE A 161 11.10 -21.98 -22.98
CA ILE A 161 11.31 -20.61 -22.51
C ILE A 161 11.91 -19.85 -23.69
N SER A 162 11.06 -19.37 -24.60
CA SER A 162 11.49 -18.51 -25.70
C SER A 162 11.82 -17.09 -25.17
N ASP A 163 12.86 -16.49 -25.77
CA ASP A 163 13.60 -15.31 -25.33
C ASP A 163 12.83 -13.96 -25.34
N GLU A 164 11.50 -13.96 -25.44
CA GLU A 164 10.69 -12.75 -25.67
C GLU A 164 9.83 -12.29 -24.46
N ALA A 165 9.91 -12.97 -23.31
CA ALA A 165 9.06 -12.72 -22.14
C ALA A 165 9.77 -12.02 -20.96
N LEU A 166 10.53 -10.97 -21.25
CA LEU A 166 11.40 -10.28 -20.30
C LEU A 166 10.87 -8.86 -20.01
N GLY A 167 9.55 -8.74 -19.82
CA GLY A 167 8.87 -7.48 -19.49
C GLY A 167 9.07 -7.12 -18.03
N PHE A 168 10.13 -6.36 -17.74
CA PHE A 168 10.28 -5.67 -16.45
C PHE A 168 9.54 -4.34 -16.52
N ALA A 169 8.50 -4.20 -15.69
CA ALA A 169 7.83 -2.95 -15.32
C ALA A 169 7.73 -1.90 -16.45
N LYS A 170 7.00 -2.26 -17.51
CA LYS A 170 6.27 -1.32 -18.37
C LYS A 170 5.20 -2.09 -19.13
N PHE A 171 3.95 -1.94 -18.68
CA PHE A 171 2.74 -2.45 -19.35
C PHE A 171 2.56 -3.98 -19.44
N THR A 172 2.93 -4.75 -18.40
CA THR A 172 2.41 -6.12 -18.27
C THR A 172 1.26 -6.11 -17.27
N THR A 173 0.06 -6.48 -17.71
CA THR A 173 -1.17 -6.56 -16.87
C THR A 173 -1.13 -7.70 -15.84
N VAL A 174 -0.08 -8.55 -15.89
CA VAL A 174 0.14 -9.68 -14.99
C VAL A 174 1.36 -9.42 -14.11
N VAL A 175 1.15 -9.12 -12.83
CA VAL A 175 2.19 -8.93 -11.82
C VAL A 175 2.79 -10.29 -11.44
N GLY A 176 4.12 -10.42 -11.49
CA GLY A 176 4.76 -11.69 -11.10
C GLY A 176 4.56 -12.86 -12.07
N LYS A 177 4.22 -12.61 -13.35
CA LYS A 177 3.92 -13.62 -14.39
C LYS A 177 4.90 -14.81 -14.51
N LYS A 178 6.14 -14.66 -14.06
CA LYS A 178 7.16 -15.72 -14.12
C LYS A 178 7.13 -16.70 -12.95
N TYR A 179 6.41 -16.36 -11.88
CA TYR A 179 6.46 -17.08 -10.61
C TYR A 179 5.14 -17.83 -10.38
N LYS A 180 5.26 -19.08 -9.94
CA LYS A 180 4.11 -19.95 -9.71
C LYS A 180 3.48 -19.79 -8.34
N SER A 181 4.19 -19.11 -7.44
CA SER A 181 3.77 -18.79 -6.07
C SER A 181 4.56 -17.57 -5.58
N ILE A 182 4.10 -16.96 -4.50
CA ILE A 182 4.81 -15.85 -3.84
C ILE A 182 6.13 -16.37 -3.24
N GLY A 183 6.14 -17.57 -2.67
CA GLY A 183 7.32 -18.24 -2.16
C GLY A 183 8.35 -18.52 -3.25
N ASP A 184 7.94 -18.87 -4.47
CA ASP A 184 8.87 -18.99 -5.60
C ASP A 184 9.47 -17.65 -6.01
N PHE A 185 8.69 -16.57 -5.97
CA PHE A 185 9.19 -15.20 -6.16
C PHE A 185 10.29 -14.88 -5.13
N TYR A 186 10.00 -15.07 -3.83
CA TYR A 186 10.96 -14.76 -2.77
C TYR A 186 12.20 -15.66 -2.80
N LYS A 187 12.09 -16.93 -3.20
CA LYS A 187 13.27 -17.80 -3.41
C LYS A 187 14.24 -17.22 -4.44
N VAL A 188 13.72 -16.67 -5.55
CA VAL A 188 14.57 -16.04 -6.58
C VAL A 188 15.16 -14.73 -6.06
N PHE A 189 14.37 -13.91 -5.36
CA PHE A 189 14.84 -12.68 -4.72
C PHE A 189 15.98 -12.96 -3.72
N GLU A 190 15.82 -13.97 -2.87
CA GLU A 190 16.80 -14.41 -1.89
C GLU A 190 18.12 -14.84 -2.54
N GLN A 191 18.05 -15.72 -3.55
CA GLN A 191 19.23 -16.21 -4.26
C GLN A 191 20.00 -15.06 -4.88
N GLY A 192 19.26 -14.14 -5.49
CA GLY A 192 19.79 -12.96 -6.10
C GLY A 192 20.50 -12.02 -5.12
N LEU A 193 19.87 -11.77 -3.98
CA LEU A 193 20.45 -10.98 -2.91
C LEU A 193 21.76 -11.60 -2.39
N LYS A 194 21.79 -12.92 -2.16
CA LYS A 194 23.00 -13.65 -1.72
C LYS A 194 24.16 -13.49 -2.70
N ILE A 195 23.89 -13.56 -4.00
CA ILE A 195 24.93 -13.39 -5.03
C ILE A 195 25.49 -11.97 -4.98
N ILE A 196 24.63 -10.97 -4.97
CA ILE A 196 25.04 -9.56 -4.97
C ILE A 196 25.76 -9.18 -3.68
N TYR A 197 25.31 -9.68 -2.53
CA TYR A 197 26.00 -9.50 -1.26
C TYR A 197 27.43 -10.09 -1.29
N GLY A 198 27.63 -11.22 -1.97
CA GLY A 198 28.96 -11.79 -2.20
C GLY A 198 29.88 -10.92 -3.06
N TRP A 199 29.34 -10.01 -3.88
CA TRP A 199 30.11 -9.04 -4.66
C TRP A 199 30.31 -7.72 -3.93
N TYR A 200 29.31 -7.29 -3.16
CA TYR A 200 29.26 -6.01 -2.45
C TYR A 200 28.75 -6.21 -1.01
N PRO A 201 29.64 -6.54 -0.05
CA PRO A 201 29.23 -6.84 1.33
C PRO A 201 28.52 -5.68 2.06
N ASP A 202 28.77 -4.43 1.65
CA ASP A 202 28.18 -3.23 2.25
C ASP A 202 26.86 -2.80 1.57
N ILE A 203 26.36 -3.55 0.57
CA ILE A 203 25.21 -3.13 -0.25
C ILE A 203 23.90 -2.97 0.54
N LEU A 204 23.78 -3.61 1.71
CA LEU A 204 22.61 -3.56 2.59
C LEU A 204 22.72 -2.55 3.74
N SER A 205 23.83 -1.82 3.82
CA SER A 205 24.06 -0.87 4.91
C SER A 205 23.52 0.54 4.61
N ASN A 206 22.76 0.71 3.53
CA ASN A 206 22.20 2.00 3.16
C ASN A 206 20.94 2.34 3.98
N ASN A 207 20.80 3.62 4.33
CA ASN A 207 19.56 4.19 4.83
C ASN A 207 18.88 3.48 6.03
N PRO A 208 19.59 2.90 7.02
CA PRO A 208 18.94 2.20 8.14
C PRO A 208 18.02 3.12 8.97
N ASP A 209 18.35 4.41 9.05
CA ASP A 209 17.64 5.39 9.89
C ASP A 209 16.25 5.79 9.35
N VAL A 210 15.92 5.45 8.11
CA VAL A 210 14.60 5.73 7.50
C VAL A 210 13.79 4.46 7.27
N GLN A 211 14.27 3.31 7.74
CA GLN A 211 13.52 2.05 7.72
C GLN A 211 12.53 1.99 8.89
N PHE A 212 11.45 1.22 8.74
CA PHE A 212 10.57 0.90 9.85
C PHE A 212 11.25 -0.07 10.82
N SER A 213 11.09 0.19 12.11
CA SER A 213 11.65 -0.63 13.19
C SER A 213 10.55 -1.24 14.07
N SER A 214 10.93 -2.19 14.92
CA SER A 214 10.03 -2.80 15.90
C SER A 214 9.44 -1.81 16.91
N GLU A 215 10.13 -0.69 17.15
CA GLU A 215 9.63 0.42 17.97
C GLU A 215 8.55 1.24 17.26
N ASP A 216 8.53 1.19 15.92
CA ASP A 216 7.57 1.93 15.09
C ASP A 216 6.28 1.13 14.92
N PHE A 217 6.37 -0.10 14.39
CA PHE A 217 5.23 -0.96 14.07
C PHE A 217 5.57 -2.45 14.21
N PHE A 218 4.54 -3.29 14.38
CA PHE A 218 4.57 -4.76 14.33
C PHE A 218 5.52 -5.48 15.30
N GLY A 219 6.11 -4.77 16.28
CA GLY A 219 6.96 -5.35 17.31
C GLY A 219 8.09 -6.20 16.73
N ASP A 220 8.32 -7.38 17.32
CA ASP A 220 9.45 -8.25 16.99
C ASP A 220 9.46 -8.80 15.55
N ASN A 221 8.32 -8.69 14.85
CA ASN A 221 8.18 -9.11 13.45
C ASN A 221 8.78 -8.08 12.48
N MET A 222 8.84 -6.79 12.85
CA MET A 222 9.47 -5.77 12.04
C MET A 222 10.99 -5.81 12.17
N THR A 223 11.69 -5.92 11.05
CA THR A 223 13.16 -6.03 11.02
C THR A 223 13.76 -4.89 10.20
N VAL A 224 14.66 -4.13 10.83
CA VAL A 224 15.55 -3.19 10.12
C VAL A 224 16.63 -4.01 9.42
N VAL A 225 16.73 -3.85 8.11
CA VAL A 225 17.67 -4.54 7.24
C VAL A 225 18.98 -3.75 7.18
N LYS A 226 20.05 -4.35 7.69
CA LYS A 226 21.40 -3.75 7.77
C LYS A 226 22.50 -4.67 7.26
N ASP A 227 22.19 -5.95 7.07
CA ASP A 227 23.07 -7.02 6.65
C ASP A 227 22.25 -8.15 5.99
N LEU A 228 22.93 -9.17 5.47
CA LEU A 228 22.28 -10.29 4.81
C LEU A 228 21.37 -11.07 5.78
N GLU A 229 21.77 -11.27 7.03
CA GLU A 229 20.99 -12.03 8.01
C GLU A 229 19.62 -11.37 8.27
N THR A 230 19.62 -10.06 8.50
CA THR A 230 18.39 -9.29 8.72
C THR A 230 17.51 -9.20 7.48
N ALA A 231 18.09 -9.15 6.27
CA ALA A 231 17.33 -9.23 5.02
C ALA A 231 16.65 -10.58 4.84
N LEU A 232 17.37 -11.68 5.11
CA LEU A 232 16.82 -13.03 5.04
C LEU A 232 15.75 -13.27 6.09
N LYS A 233 15.93 -12.73 7.31
CA LYS A 233 14.88 -12.74 8.34
C LYS A 233 13.60 -12.07 7.85
N ALA A 234 13.72 -10.88 7.25
CA ALA A 234 12.57 -10.16 6.69
C ALA A 234 11.84 -10.99 5.61
N MET A 235 12.56 -11.56 4.64
CA MET A 235 11.95 -12.42 3.60
C MET A 235 11.32 -13.69 4.19
N THR A 236 11.95 -14.29 5.20
CA THR A 236 11.42 -15.49 5.87
C THR A 236 10.11 -15.17 6.57
N THR A 237 10.02 -14.04 7.29
CA THR A 237 8.76 -13.60 7.91
C THR A 237 7.62 -13.50 6.90
N ILE A 238 7.88 -12.92 5.72
CA ILE A 238 6.87 -12.75 4.67
C ILE A 238 6.35 -14.10 4.18
N VAL A 239 7.28 -15.00 3.79
CA VAL A 239 6.91 -16.32 3.24
C VAL A 239 6.24 -17.21 4.30
N ASP A 240 6.73 -17.21 5.54
CA ASP A 240 6.18 -18.03 6.62
C ASP A 240 4.79 -17.59 7.08
N GLN A 241 4.44 -16.31 6.93
CA GLN A 241 3.11 -15.78 7.26
C GLN A 241 2.11 -15.98 6.11
N GLY A 242 2.51 -15.76 4.85
CA GLY A 242 1.64 -15.96 3.69
C GLY A 242 1.31 -17.44 3.43
N GLU A 243 2.25 -18.18 2.82
CA GLU A 243 2.05 -19.57 2.43
C GLU A 243 2.13 -20.53 3.64
N GLY A 244 2.98 -20.19 4.60
CA GLY A 244 3.30 -21.05 5.75
C GLY A 244 4.49 -21.97 5.50
N SER A 245 5.27 -22.20 6.55
CA SER A 245 6.12 -23.39 6.61
C SER A 245 5.25 -24.65 6.80
N VAL A 246 5.74 -25.82 6.36
CA VAL A 246 4.96 -27.09 6.40
C VAL A 246 4.32 -27.27 7.78
N GLY A 247 2.99 -27.15 7.85
CA GLY A 247 2.19 -27.35 9.06
C GLY A 247 1.95 -26.12 9.95
N ASN A 248 2.19 -24.89 9.49
CA ASN A 248 1.79 -23.67 10.22
C ASN A 248 0.27 -23.40 10.05
N PRO A 249 -0.57 -23.64 11.08
CA PRO A 249 -2.02 -23.43 10.98
C PRO A 249 -2.42 -21.95 10.91
N ASP A 250 -1.50 -21.04 11.25
CA ASP A 250 -1.74 -19.60 11.31
C ASP A 250 -1.34 -18.87 10.02
N SER A 251 -0.92 -19.59 8.96
CA SER A 251 -0.62 -18.97 7.67
C SER A 251 -1.87 -18.47 6.95
N HIS A 252 -1.72 -17.47 6.09
CA HIS A 252 -2.84 -16.86 5.36
C HIS A 252 -3.61 -17.91 4.55
N TYR A 253 -2.88 -18.81 3.88
CA TYR A 253 -3.47 -19.96 3.19
C TYR A 253 -4.46 -20.75 4.06
N HIS A 254 -4.04 -21.14 5.26
CA HIS A 254 -4.87 -21.95 6.16
C HIS A 254 -6.06 -21.15 6.69
N VAL A 255 -5.85 -19.88 7.05
CA VAL A 255 -6.92 -18.99 7.52
C VAL A 255 -7.97 -18.80 6.42
N PHE A 256 -7.57 -18.51 5.17
CA PHE A 256 -8.51 -18.37 4.06
C PHE A 256 -9.22 -19.68 3.71
N LEU A 257 -8.53 -20.82 3.78
CA LEU A 257 -9.16 -22.15 3.63
C LEU A 257 -10.23 -22.39 4.69
N ASP A 258 -9.97 -21.99 5.93
CA ASP A 258 -10.92 -22.09 7.03
C ASP A 258 -12.12 -21.14 6.87
N LEU A 259 -11.89 -19.92 6.41
CA LEU A 259 -12.94 -18.97 6.06
C LEU A 259 -13.80 -19.51 4.91
N TYR A 260 -13.19 -20.04 3.85
CA TYR A 260 -13.88 -20.64 2.72
C TYR A 260 -14.85 -21.75 3.13
N LYS A 261 -14.42 -22.65 4.04
CA LYS A 261 -15.26 -23.72 4.58
C LYS A 261 -16.43 -23.18 5.41
N LYS A 262 -16.23 -22.05 6.10
CA LYS A 262 -17.22 -21.42 6.99
C LYS A 262 -18.05 -20.35 6.29
N ARG A 263 -17.88 -20.14 4.97
CA ARG A 263 -18.45 -19.00 4.26
C ARG A 263 -19.95 -18.82 4.45
N ASP A 264 -20.70 -19.91 4.48
CA ASP A 264 -22.16 -19.90 4.60
C ASP A 264 -22.66 -19.51 6.02
N THR A 265 -21.75 -19.07 6.91
CA THR A 265 -22.06 -18.68 8.29
C THR A 265 -22.14 -17.17 8.51
N TRP A 266 -21.88 -16.34 7.50
CA TRP A 266 -22.03 -14.89 7.59
C TRP A 266 -22.61 -14.27 6.32
N ASP A 267 -23.19 -13.08 6.49
CA ASP A 267 -23.74 -12.28 5.40
C ASP A 267 -22.78 -11.17 4.97
N CYS A 268 -22.87 -10.76 3.71
CA CYS A 268 -22.17 -9.61 3.17
C CYS A 268 -23.16 -8.53 2.70
N TYR A 269 -22.75 -7.26 2.77
CA TYR A 269 -23.40 -6.20 2.02
C TYR A 269 -23.29 -6.48 0.52
N PRO A 270 -24.33 -6.16 -0.28
CA PRO A 270 -24.32 -6.41 -1.71
C PRO A 270 -23.51 -5.35 -2.44
N VAL A 271 -22.19 -5.32 -2.25
CA VAL A 271 -21.30 -4.34 -2.89
C VAL A 271 -20.91 -4.81 -4.30
N GLY A 272 -20.62 -3.87 -5.20
CA GLY A 272 -20.35 -4.16 -6.61
C GLY A 272 -18.88 -4.51 -6.89
N LYS A 273 -18.63 -5.30 -7.94
CA LYS A 273 -17.28 -5.62 -8.41
C LYS A 273 -16.55 -4.36 -8.91
N ASN A 274 -15.27 -4.20 -8.56
CA ASN A 274 -14.36 -3.15 -9.06
C ASN A 274 -15.01 -1.75 -9.14
N PRO A 275 -15.55 -1.24 -8.02
CA PRO A 275 -16.20 0.08 -8.01
C PRO A 275 -15.18 1.18 -8.29
N THR A 276 -15.61 2.23 -8.97
CA THR A 276 -14.80 3.45 -9.15
C THR A 276 -15.54 4.65 -8.61
N THR A 277 -14.81 5.63 -8.09
CA THR A 277 -15.40 6.88 -7.61
C THR A 277 -16.10 7.64 -8.74
N GLU A 278 -15.65 7.48 -9.98
CA GLU A 278 -16.33 8.05 -11.15
C GLU A 278 -17.71 7.42 -11.38
N SER A 279 -17.85 6.09 -11.20
CA SER A 279 -19.14 5.40 -11.31
C SER A 279 -20.21 5.92 -10.34
N PHE A 280 -19.77 6.58 -9.26
CA PHE A 280 -20.65 7.16 -8.25
C PHE A 280 -21.13 8.58 -8.55
N LYS A 281 -20.46 9.34 -9.43
CA LYS A 281 -20.80 10.76 -9.66
C LYS A 281 -22.03 10.95 -10.56
N ASP A 282 -22.15 10.14 -11.62
CA ASP A 282 -23.18 10.29 -12.66
C ASP A 282 -24.22 9.16 -12.65
N ASN A 283 -24.73 8.82 -11.46
CA ASN A 283 -25.67 7.71 -11.30
C ASN A 283 -27.15 8.16 -11.39
N ASP A 284 -27.92 7.56 -12.29
CA ASP A 284 -29.38 7.76 -12.47
C ASP A 284 -30.18 7.60 -11.17
N TYR A 285 -29.74 6.71 -10.27
CA TYR A 285 -30.30 6.52 -8.94
C TYR A 285 -30.35 7.82 -8.13
N ILE A 286 -29.30 8.66 -8.24
CA ILE A 286 -29.22 9.96 -7.56
C ILE A 286 -30.34 10.87 -8.05
N TYR A 287 -30.54 10.96 -9.36
CA TYR A 287 -31.59 11.77 -9.97
C TYR A 287 -32.98 11.25 -9.61
N ARG A 288 -33.17 9.92 -9.66
CA ARG A 288 -34.45 9.27 -9.34
C ARG A 288 -34.85 9.47 -7.88
N VAL A 289 -33.93 9.25 -6.95
CA VAL A 289 -34.16 9.52 -5.53
C VAL A 289 -34.36 11.01 -5.31
N GLY A 290 -33.51 11.87 -5.87
CA GLY A 290 -33.66 13.33 -5.78
C GLY A 290 -35.04 13.82 -6.24
N PHE A 291 -35.56 13.29 -7.36
CA PHE A 291 -36.91 13.57 -7.84
C PHE A 291 -37.99 13.11 -6.85
N LEU A 292 -37.86 11.90 -6.29
CA LEU A 292 -38.79 11.40 -5.27
C LEU A 292 -38.75 12.26 -4.01
N LEU A 293 -37.58 12.74 -3.59
CA LEU A 293 -37.42 13.63 -2.44
C LEU A 293 -38.11 14.97 -2.65
N LEU A 294 -37.97 15.56 -3.84
CA LEU A 294 -38.67 16.79 -4.21
C LEU A 294 -40.20 16.60 -4.19
N ARG A 295 -40.68 15.44 -4.67
CA ARG A 295 -42.12 15.14 -4.75
C ARG A 295 -42.73 14.69 -3.43
N TYR A 296 -41.95 14.06 -2.55
CA TYR A 296 -42.40 13.37 -1.35
C TYR A 296 -41.47 13.60 -0.14
N PRO A 297 -41.25 14.85 0.28
CA PRO A 297 -40.22 15.21 1.26
C PRO A 297 -40.47 14.68 2.69
N LYS A 298 -41.68 14.22 3.00
CA LYS A 298 -42.08 13.73 4.34
C LYS A 298 -42.25 12.21 4.43
N THR A 299 -42.29 11.50 3.30
CA THR A 299 -42.66 10.07 3.23
C THR A 299 -41.50 9.15 2.87
N LEU A 300 -40.43 9.67 2.25
CA LEU A 300 -39.15 8.95 2.27
C LEU A 300 -38.50 9.18 3.63
N LEU A 301 -38.17 8.11 4.37
CA LEU A 301 -37.11 8.16 5.37
C LEU A 301 -35.84 8.49 4.56
N ILE A 302 -35.54 9.78 4.36
CA ILE A 302 -34.50 10.22 3.44
C ILE A 302 -33.15 9.76 3.99
N ARG A 303 -32.64 8.62 3.50
CA ARG A 303 -31.21 8.34 3.58
C ARG A 303 -30.55 9.33 2.63
N ALA A 304 -29.81 10.29 3.18
CA ALA A 304 -29.01 11.18 2.39
C ALA A 304 -28.11 10.37 1.44
N ILE A 305 -28.00 10.79 0.19
CA ILE A 305 -27.06 10.18 -0.76
C ILE A 305 -25.69 10.75 -0.43
N LEU A 306 -24.88 9.94 0.23
CA LEU A 306 -23.56 10.35 0.71
C LEU A 306 -22.42 9.71 -0.08
N PHE A 307 -22.70 8.63 -0.82
CA PHE A 307 -21.66 7.78 -1.38
C PHE A 307 -20.68 8.49 -2.33
N PRO A 308 -21.04 9.51 -3.16
CA PRO A 308 -20.04 10.17 -4.00
C PRO A 308 -18.98 10.93 -3.17
N GLN A 309 -19.43 11.72 -2.20
CA GLN A 309 -18.55 12.48 -1.30
C GLN A 309 -17.75 11.54 -0.41
N LEU A 310 -18.38 10.48 0.12
CA LEU A 310 -17.67 9.53 0.97
C LEU A 310 -16.62 8.73 0.22
N SER A 311 -16.87 8.40 -1.06
CA SER A 311 -15.89 7.71 -1.89
C SER A 311 -14.69 8.61 -2.19
N LEU A 312 -14.93 9.88 -2.55
CA LEU A 312 -13.86 10.86 -2.72
C LEU A 312 -13.06 11.09 -1.43
N ALA A 313 -13.74 11.20 -0.28
CA ALA A 313 -13.08 11.31 1.02
C ALA A 313 -12.26 10.07 1.37
N PHE A 314 -12.76 8.88 1.04
CA PHE A 314 -12.05 7.61 1.23
C PHE A 314 -10.78 7.57 0.39
N ASP A 315 -10.87 7.85 -0.91
CA ASP A 315 -9.72 7.83 -1.82
C ASP A 315 -8.68 8.89 -1.42
N ALA A 316 -9.13 10.10 -1.03
CA ALA A 316 -8.23 11.14 -0.51
C ALA A 316 -7.52 10.68 0.77
N ALA A 317 -8.23 10.03 1.70
CA ALA A 317 -7.65 9.48 2.92
C ALA A 317 -6.68 8.32 2.64
N TYR A 318 -6.99 7.49 1.65
CA TYR A 318 -6.15 6.38 1.23
C TYR A 318 -4.86 6.92 0.61
N CYS A 319 -4.93 7.84 -0.35
CA CYS A 319 -3.75 8.50 -0.89
C CYS A 319 -2.96 9.29 0.16
N TYR A 320 -3.62 9.91 1.13
CA TYR A 320 -2.95 10.58 2.25
C TYR A 320 -2.19 9.59 3.15
N LEU A 321 -2.75 8.40 3.39
CA LEU A 321 -2.06 7.32 4.09
C LEU A 321 -0.79 6.90 3.33
N LEU A 322 -0.90 6.62 2.03
CA LEU A 322 0.24 6.22 1.19
C LEU A 322 1.34 7.29 1.21
N ARG A 323 0.96 8.56 1.05
CA ARG A 323 1.91 9.68 1.10
C ARG A 323 2.55 9.82 2.49
N THR A 324 1.80 9.55 3.55
CA THR A 324 2.31 9.57 4.93
C THR A 324 3.36 8.48 5.14
N ILE A 325 3.15 7.29 4.58
CA ILE A 325 4.13 6.19 4.59
C ILE A 325 5.39 6.57 3.79
N ASP A 326 5.23 7.15 2.59
CA ASP A 326 6.37 7.61 1.78
C ASP A 326 7.28 8.57 2.53
N MET A 327 6.69 9.53 3.24
CA MET A 327 7.44 10.49 4.06
C MET A 327 8.21 9.86 5.22
N CYS A 328 7.84 8.64 5.65
CA CYS A 328 8.60 7.89 6.66
C CYS A 328 9.86 7.24 6.09
N TRP A 329 9.85 6.88 4.80
CA TRP A 329 10.97 6.27 4.06
C TRP A 329 11.89 7.27 3.36
N GLU A 330 11.41 8.50 3.14
CA GLU A 330 12.18 9.56 2.49
C GLU A 330 13.47 9.89 3.26
N THR A 331 14.60 9.92 2.53
CA THR A 331 15.84 10.48 3.09
C THR A 331 15.78 12.00 3.10
N PRO A 332 16.00 12.65 4.25
CA PRO A 332 16.09 14.10 4.29
C PRO A 332 17.20 14.61 3.38
N LYS A 333 16.96 15.76 2.75
CA LYS A 333 17.92 16.42 1.85
C LYS A 333 18.45 17.72 2.47
N ASP A 334 19.67 18.10 2.12
CA ASP A 334 20.26 19.40 2.45
C ASP A 334 19.71 20.51 1.53
N SER A 335 20.14 21.75 1.75
CA SER A 335 19.73 22.91 0.95
C SER A 335 20.16 22.84 -0.53
N LYS A 336 21.05 21.90 -0.88
CA LYS A 336 21.51 21.63 -2.24
C LYS A 336 20.82 20.42 -2.86
N GLY A 337 19.90 19.77 -2.13
CA GLY A 337 19.17 18.59 -2.58
C GLY A 337 19.93 17.27 -2.39
N ASN A 338 21.08 17.27 -1.72
CA ASN A 338 21.83 16.04 -1.45
C ASN A 338 21.27 15.32 -0.21
N PRO A 339 21.25 13.98 -0.18
CA PRO A 339 20.92 13.23 1.03
C PRO A 339 21.77 13.66 2.23
N ARG A 340 21.16 13.78 3.40
CA ARG A 340 21.84 14.09 4.67
C ARG A 340 21.39 13.16 5.79
N GLN A 341 22.17 13.11 6.86
CA GLN A 341 21.78 12.40 8.09
C GLN A 341 20.55 13.04 8.73
N LEU A 342 19.76 12.22 9.42
CA LEU A 342 18.58 12.67 10.16
C LEU A 342 18.97 13.57 11.32
N THR A 343 18.26 14.69 11.46
CA THR A 343 18.34 15.55 12.64
C THR A 343 17.40 15.06 13.73
N TYR A 344 17.50 15.62 14.93
CA TYR A 344 16.52 15.38 16.01
C TYR A 344 15.09 15.73 15.58
N GLU A 345 14.92 16.80 14.79
CA GLU A 345 13.61 17.23 14.29
C GLU A 345 13.03 16.26 13.26
N ASP A 346 13.87 15.69 12.39
CA ASP A 346 13.42 14.65 11.44
C ASP A 346 12.89 13.43 12.19
N LYS A 347 13.53 13.03 13.30
CA LYS A 347 13.08 11.93 14.14
C LYS A 347 11.72 12.22 14.80
N ILE A 348 11.53 13.44 15.33
CA ILE A 348 10.23 13.87 15.87
C ILE A 348 9.15 13.88 14.79
N ARG A 349 9.45 14.42 13.61
CA ARG A 349 8.54 14.43 12.46
C ARG A 349 8.13 13.00 12.10
N ARG A 350 9.09 12.08 12.03
CA ARG A 350 8.86 10.67 11.72
C ARG A 350 7.94 9.99 12.74
N GLN A 351 8.13 10.24 14.04
CA GLN A 351 7.20 9.76 15.09
C GLN A 351 5.76 10.28 14.92
N TYR A 352 5.62 11.55 14.53
CA TYR A 352 4.30 12.13 14.22
C TYR A 352 3.63 11.43 13.03
N LEU A 353 4.38 11.16 11.97
CA LEU A 353 3.87 10.48 10.78
C LEU A 353 3.37 9.06 11.12
N MET A 354 4.08 8.32 11.97
CA MET A 354 3.64 6.98 12.40
C MET A 354 2.31 7.00 13.14
N ARG A 355 2.14 7.95 14.07
CA ARG A 355 0.85 8.09 14.77
C ARG A 355 -0.27 8.40 13.80
N ASN A 356 0.01 9.18 12.76
CA ASN A 356 -0.97 9.49 11.73
C ASN A 356 -1.35 8.26 10.89
N ILE A 357 -0.41 7.38 10.55
CA ILE A 357 -0.71 6.14 9.80
C ILE A 357 -1.83 5.36 10.49
N HIS A 358 -1.69 5.11 11.80
CA HIS A 358 -2.71 4.39 12.56
C HIS A 358 -4.05 5.15 12.62
N ALA A 359 -4.00 6.47 12.87
CA ALA A 359 -5.21 7.30 12.94
C ALA A 359 -5.95 7.36 11.60
N ILE A 360 -5.26 7.48 10.47
CA ILE A 360 -5.89 7.50 9.14
C ILE A 360 -6.59 6.16 8.88
N MET A 361 -5.92 5.04 9.17
CA MET A 361 -6.45 3.70 8.99
C MET A 361 -7.71 3.42 9.83
N MET A 362 -7.64 3.70 11.13
CA MET A 362 -8.67 3.33 12.11
C MET A 362 -9.78 4.37 12.24
N ASP A 363 -9.45 5.66 12.15
CA ASP A 363 -10.39 6.75 12.42
C ASP A 363 -10.97 7.37 11.15
N LEU A 364 -10.35 7.16 9.98
CA LEU A 364 -10.87 7.65 8.68
C LEU A 364 -11.29 6.51 7.76
N LEU A 365 -10.36 5.67 7.30
CA LEU A 365 -10.64 4.67 6.27
C LEU A 365 -11.71 3.68 6.71
N THR A 366 -11.52 3.02 7.87
CA THR A 366 -12.48 2.02 8.37
C THR A 366 -13.89 2.61 8.58
N PRO A 367 -14.07 3.75 9.28
CA PRO A 367 -15.40 4.30 9.49
C PRO A 367 -16.07 4.83 8.22
N ILE A 368 -15.32 5.41 7.29
CA ILE A 368 -15.86 5.86 5.99
C ILE A 368 -16.31 4.63 5.18
N ALA A 369 -15.49 3.58 5.12
CA ALA A 369 -15.84 2.33 4.46
C ALA A 369 -17.10 1.69 5.06
N ASP A 370 -17.19 1.61 6.39
CA ASP A 370 -18.36 1.09 7.09
C ASP A 370 -19.64 1.85 6.70
N ILE A 371 -19.56 3.17 6.49
CA ILE A 371 -20.71 3.96 6.04
C ILE A 371 -21.01 3.67 4.56
N LEU A 372 -19.99 3.64 3.70
CA LEU A 372 -20.10 3.43 2.25
C LEU A 372 -20.86 2.13 1.93
N VAL A 373 -20.45 1.01 2.54
CA VAL A 373 -21.06 -0.32 2.31
C VAL A 373 -22.52 -0.42 2.76
N GLN A 374 -23.04 0.59 3.47
CA GLN A 374 -24.45 0.69 3.87
C GLN A 374 -25.27 1.64 2.98
N GLN A 375 -24.62 2.40 2.10
CA GLN A 375 -25.29 3.33 1.19
C GLN A 375 -25.82 2.57 -0.03
N PRO A 376 -27.14 2.59 -0.31
CA PRO A 376 -27.66 2.02 -1.54
C PRO A 376 -27.14 2.84 -2.73
N PHE A 377 -26.43 2.18 -3.63
CA PHE A 377 -25.92 2.75 -4.88
C PHE A 377 -26.95 2.59 -6.00
N ASN A 378 -27.63 1.43 -6.04
CA ASN A 378 -28.73 1.17 -6.95
C ASN A 378 -29.78 0.25 -6.27
N ASP A 379 -30.68 -0.35 -7.05
CA ASP A 379 -31.76 -1.21 -6.51
C ASP A 379 -31.26 -2.55 -5.96
N THR A 380 -30.06 -3.00 -6.35
CA THR A 380 -29.50 -4.31 -6.00
C THR A 380 -28.18 -4.22 -5.23
N GLN A 381 -27.47 -3.09 -5.31
CA GLN A 381 -26.13 -2.93 -4.78
C GLN A 381 -25.96 -1.70 -3.88
N ASN A 382 -25.06 -1.85 -2.92
CA ASN A 382 -24.54 -0.76 -2.12
C ASN A 382 -23.25 -0.19 -2.71
N ALA A 383 -22.95 1.06 -2.36
CA ALA A 383 -21.65 1.66 -2.63
C ALA A 383 -20.56 0.98 -1.78
N SER A 384 -19.30 1.27 -2.07
CA SER A 384 -18.16 0.61 -1.43
C SER A 384 -16.90 1.44 -1.63
N PRO A 385 -15.84 1.21 -0.84
CA PRO A 385 -14.55 1.85 -1.07
C PRO A 385 -13.96 1.47 -2.43
N CYS A 386 -13.43 2.46 -3.16
CA CYS A 386 -12.86 2.26 -4.50
C CYS A 386 -11.36 2.04 -4.46
N PHE A 387 -10.66 2.66 -3.50
CA PHE A 387 -9.19 2.67 -3.44
C PHE A 387 -8.57 3.32 -4.70
N ASP A 388 -9.29 4.26 -5.32
CA ASP A 388 -8.81 4.95 -6.51
C ASP A 388 -7.70 5.95 -6.13
N PHE A 389 -6.89 6.31 -7.12
CA PHE A 389 -5.96 7.42 -6.98
C PHE A 389 -6.72 8.75 -6.92
N TYR A 390 -6.59 9.48 -5.81
CA TYR A 390 -7.22 10.79 -5.65
C TYR A 390 -6.44 11.87 -6.42
N HIS A 391 -7.07 12.43 -7.44
CA HIS A 391 -6.47 13.48 -8.26
C HIS A 391 -6.57 14.85 -7.59
N LEU A 392 -5.42 15.45 -7.28
CA LEU A 392 -5.34 16.84 -6.87
C LEU A 392 -5.62 17.79 -8.05
N PRO A 393 -6.21 18.98 -7.82
CA PRO A 393 -6.39 19.98 -8.87
C PRO A 393 -5.07 20.32 -9.58
N GLN A 394 -5.07 20.36 -10.92
CA GLN A 394 -3.85 20.57 -11.73
C GLN A 394 -3.11 21.87 -11.41
N ASP A 395 -3.82 22.93 -11.02
CA ASP A 395 -3.27 24.25 -10.66
C ASP A 395 -3.09 24.45 -9.15
N SER A 396 -3.11 23.36 -8.37
CA SER A 396 -2.96 23.45 -6.92
C SER A 396 -1.60 24.04 -6.54
N LYS A 397 -1.62 25.12 -5.76
CA LYS A 397 -0.41 25.76 -5.20
C LYS A 397 -0.04 25.21 -3.83
N VAL A 398 -0.84 24.30 -3.27
CA VAL A 398 -0.56 23.67 -1.99
C VAL A 398 0.27 22.40 -2.19
N SER A 399 0.94 21.95 -1.14
CA SER A 399 1.66 20.68 -1.14
C SER A 399 0.71 19.50 -1.40
N GLN A 400 1.25 18.36 -1.83
CA GLN A 400 0.43 17.16 -2.05
C GLN A 400 -0.28 16.72 -0.76
N GLU A 401 0.42 16.80 0.38
CA GLU A 401 -0.09 16.46 1.70
C GLU A 401 -1.28 17.35 2.09
N GLN A 402 -1.13 18.67 1.90
CA GLN A 402 -2.18 19.63 2.19
C GLN A 402 -3.38 19.43 1.25
N GLY A 403 -3.13 19.22 -0.05
CA GLY A 403 -4.21 19.01 -1.03
C GLY A 403 -5.03 17.74 -0.75
N LEU A 404 -4.36 16.66 -0.33
CA LEU A 404 -5.02 15.42 0.07
C LEU A 404 -5.84 15.62 1.35
N PHE A 405 -5.26 16.28 2.36
CA PHE A 405 -5.96 16.63 3.59
C PHE A 405 -7.19 17.52 3.33
N ASP A 406 -7.05 18.53 2.48
CA ASP A 406 -8.14 19.42 2.08
C ASP A 406 -9.25 18.62 1.41
N GLY A 407 -8.90 17.69 0.50
CA GLY A 407 -9.84 16.75 -0.12
C GLY A 407 -10.63 15.93 0.90
N ILE A 408 -9.96 15.33 1.89
CA ILE A 408 -10.63 14.60 2.98
C ILE A 408 -11.65 15.49 3.69
N THR A 409 -11.20 16.68 4.15
CA THR A 409 -12.05 17.53 4.99
C THR A 409 -13.19 18.20 4.22
N GLU A 410 -12.96 18.59 2.96
CA GLU A 410 -13.97 19.19 2.09
C GLU A 410 -15.08 18.19 1.77
N GLU A 411 -14.72 16.98 1.36
CA GLU A 411 -15.69 15.96 0.98
C GLU A 411 -16.48 15.43 2.19
N LEU A 412 -15.85 15.28 3.35
CA LEU A 412 -16.57 14.95 4.59
C LEU A 412 -17.54 16.06 5.02
N LYS A 413 -17.19 17.35 4.84
CA LYS A 413 -18.10 18.47 5.12
C LYS A 413 -19.29 18.46 4.16
N LYS A 414 -19.06 18.26 2.86
CA LYS A 414 -20.13 18.10 1.86
C LYS A 414 -21.07 16.95 2.24
N ALA A 415 -20.53 15.78 2.59
CA ALA A 415 -21.33 14.65 3.07
C ALA A 415 -22.16 15.01 4.32
N MET A 416 -21.57 15.74 5.28
CA MET A 416 -22.27 16.19 6.47
C MET A 416 -23.41 17.17 6.16
N GLU A 417 -23.22 18.11 5.23
CA GLU A 417 -24.26 19.04 4.79
C GLU A 417 -25.44 18.30 4.14
N THR A 418 -25.14 17.32 3.28
CA THR A 418 -26.15 16.48 2.63
C THR A 418 -26.92 15.61 3.62
N SER A 419 -26.33 15.28 4.78
CA SER A 419 -26.92 14.37 5.77
C SER A 419 -28.23 14.85 6.43
N GLY A 420 -28.56 16.15 6.38
CA GLY A 420 -29.88 16.71 6.75
C GLY A 420 -30.33 16.59 8.23
N GLY A 421 -30.99 17.62 8.77
CA GLY A 421 -31.23 17.85 10.21
C GLY A 421 -32.19 16.92 11.00
N ARG A 422 -32.44 15.67 10.58
CA ARG A 422 -33.21 14.71 11.39
C ARG A 422 -32.44 13.42 11.58
N ALA A 423 -31.73 13.32 12.71
CA ALA A 423 -31.32 12.10 13.42
C ALA A 423 -31.16 10.82 12.58
N GLY A 424 -30.44 10.88 11.46
CA GLY A 424 -29.93 9.71 10.78
C GLY A 424 -28.68 9.24 11.51
N GLY A 425 -28.56 7.94 11.81
CA GLY A 425 -27.46 7.37 12.61
C GLY A 425 -26.05 7.56 12.02
N HIS A 426 -25.93 8.12 10.82
CA HIS A 426 -24.66 8.41 10.16
C HIS A 426 -24.10 9.79 10.51
N LYS A 427 -24.94 10.76 10.91
CA LYS A 427 -24.48 12.13 11.19
C LYS A 427 -23.46 12.18 12.33
N SER A 428 -23.75 11.50 13.45
CA SER A 428 -22.82 11.42 14.59
C SER A 428 -21.52 10.69 14.23
N LYS A 429 -21.58 9.69 13.33
CA LYS A 429 -20.40 9.03 12.80
C LYS A 429 -19.56 9.98 11.95
N LEU A 430 -20.19 10.76 11.05
CA LEU A 430 -19.50 11.76 10.24
C LEU A 430 -18.88 12.87 11.09
N GLU A 431 -19.57 13.32 12.15
CA GLU A 431 -19.02 14.27 13.11
C GLU A 431 -17.78 13.72 13.81
N ALA A 432 -17.79 12.44 14.22
CA ALA A 432 -16.63 11.79 14.80
C ALA A 432 -15.47 11.65 13.81
N ILE A 433 -15.75 11.24 12.56
CA ILE A 433 -14.73 11.12 11.50
C ILE A 433 -14.12 12.50 11.20
N LEU A 434 -14.94 13.54 11.07
CA LEU A 434 -14.46 14.91 10.81
C LEU A 434 -13.66 15.45 11.98
N TYR A 435 -14.05 15.14 13.22
CA TYR A 435 -13.25 15.45 14.40
C TYR A 435 -11.89 14.76 14.34
N SER A 436 -11.83 13.45 14.07
CA SER A 436 -10.57 12.72 13.91
C SER A 436 -9.70 13.29 12.79
N ALA A 437 -10.30 13.61 11.63
CA ALA A 437 -9.60 14.26 10.51
C ALA A 437 -8.99 15.60 10.96
N SER A 438 -9.71 16.39 11.76
CA SER A 438 -9.18 17.68 12.25
C SER A 438 -8.01 17.55 13.23
N GLN A 439 -7.77 16.36 13.80
CA GLN A 439 -6.59 16.09 14.64
C GLN A 439 -5.36 15.67 13.81
N LEU A 440 -5.53 15.37 12.52
CA LEU A 440 -4.40 15.10 11.63
C LEU A 440 -3.73 16.41 11.23
N PRO A 441 -2.39 16.49 11.24
CA PRO A 441 -1.68 17.69 10.84
C PRO A 441 -1.75 17.86 9.31
N PRO A 442 -2.24 19.01 8.80
CA PRO A 442 -2.39 19.22 7.36
C PRO A 442 -1.04 19.35 6.63
N ASN A 443 0.00 19.78 7.38
CA ASN A 443 1.39 19.64 7.01
C ASN A 443 2.12 19.00 8.19
N PRO A 444 2.76 17.83 8.03
CA PRO A 444 3.73 17.37 9.01
C PRO A 444 4.77 18.49 9.19
N PRO A 445 5.27 18.74 10.42
CA PRO A 445 6.19 19.83 10.66
C PRO A 445 7.35 19.77 9.65
N PRO A 446 7.74 20.91 9.02
CA PRO A 446 8.80 20.89 8.03
C PRO A 446 10.08 20.34 8.69
N SER A 447 10.87 19.55 7.95
CA SER A 447 12.26 19.30 8.37
C SER A 447 12.94 20.66 8.41
N THR A 448 13.17 21.26 9.58
CA THR A 448 13.59 22.67 9.56
C THR A 448 14.98 22.77 8.97
N THR A 449 15.06 23.37 7.79
CA THR A 449 16.23 24.12 7.38
C THR A 449 15.80 25.57 7.38
N THR A 450 15.98 26.24 8.51
CA THR A 450 16.39 27.64 8.67
C THR A 450 16.00 28.15 10.07
N ARG A 451 16.88 27.92 11.04
CA ARG A 451 17.10 28.95 12.06
C ARG A 451 18.51 29.48 11.83
N SER A 452 18.61 30.55 11.05
CA SER A 452 19.83 31.37 11.05
C SER A 452 20.05 31.81 12.48
N GLY A 453 21.09 31.29 13.11
CA GLY A 453 21.53 31.75 14.42
C GLY A 453 21.86 33.23 14.36
N ARG A 454 20.99 34.08 14.91
CA ARG A 454 21.47 35.29 15.58
C ARG A 454 21.88 34.85 16.97
N VAL A 455 23.16 34.56 17.11
CA VAL A 455 23.84 34.65 18.40
C VAL A 455 23.79 36.13 18.78
N ALA A 456 22.97 36.46 19.77
CA ALA A 456 23.08 37.75 20.45
C ALA A 456 24.25 37.62 21.43
N ASP A 457 25.42 38.07 20.97
CA ASP A 457 26.63 38.20 21.78
C ASP A 457 26.72 39.67 22.21
N GLU A 458 26.14 40.00 23.37
CA GLU A 458 26.42 41.26 24.09
C GLU A 458 26.43 40.98 25.60
N THR A 459 27.45 40.26 26.06
CA THR A 459 27.98 40.45 27.41
C THR A 459 29.17 41.39 27.33
N THR A 460 28.89 42.70 27.38
CA THR A 460 29.93 43.71 27.65
C THR A 460 30.21 43.76 29.14
N HIS A 461 31.37 43.20 29.53
CA HIS A 461 31.99 43.45 30.82
C HIS A 461 32.28 44.95 30.97
N THR A 462 31.61 45.59 31.93
CA THR A 462 32.00 46.89 32.46
C THR A 462 33.17 46.70 33.41
N SER A 463 34.34 47.15 32.99
CA SER A 463 35.52 47.34 33.85
C SER A 463 35.32 48.61 34.66
N THR A 464 35.21 48.48 35.97
CA THR A 464 35.26 49.58 36.93
C THR A 464 36.73 49.89 37.22
N LYS A 465 37.17 51.10 36.85
CA LYS A 465 38.32 51.73 37.52
C LYS A 465 37.84 52.27 38.85
N ILE A 466 38.33 51.69 39.95
CA ILE A 466 39.07 52.30 41.08
C ILE A 466 39.48 51.15 42.01
#